data_AF-A0AAD8E3B6-F1
#
_entry.id   AF-A0AAD8E3B6-F1
#
_cell.length_a   1.000
_cell.length_b   1.000
_cell.length_c   1.000
_cell.angle_alpha   90.00
_cell.angle_beta   90.00
_cell.angle_gamma   90.00
#
_symmetry.space_group_name_H-M   'P 1'
#
loop_
_entity.id
_entity.type
_entity.pdbx_description
1 polymer ?
#
loop_
_entity_poly.entity_id
_entity_poly.type
_entity_poly.pdbx_seq_one_letter_code
_entity_poly.pdbx_strand_id
1 'polypeptide(L)'
;MRSSGSIRVGVLLNPSMLQPSHAREYINAVLSDDNLVNAINNGNKNVEDISVPGVDASGLTDELEKLDLELMKVHQAYCQKVLNIPAGSRAIVTNGRILGPLEETEKFTLDDFSLLERYSLNNYGDKIMQTIKKNNIEIEDDSSDALQNSDVLMQAVALLVSRPQTRSRFEIPVHTDIHSVVKLPPHNASEPAFDLAVIVDPVSRGAQRVGPILSVLQEVLNCHIKVYLNCVEKNSDMPLKGNITFLSICLEPEIHFTSDGRQTSGPMARFANMPTSPLLTQNMQVPENWLVESVRSPYDLDNIRLEDVDSVVHSEFELEYLLFRGSLL
;
A
#
# COMPACT_ATOMS: atom_id res chain seq x y z
N MET A 1 1.85 19.69 -38.80
CA MET A 1 0.64 20.47 -38.46
C MET A 1 0.23 20.06 -37.05
N ARG A 2 0.45 20.95 -36.07
CA ARG A 2 0.10 20.71 -34.67
C ARG A 2 -1.42 20.88 -34.55
N SER A 3 -2.18 19.81 -34.38
CA SER A 3 -3.54 19.94 -33.89
C SER A 3 -3.43 20.43 -32.45
N SER A 4 -4.16 21.51 -32.14
CA SER A 4 -4.26 21.98 -30.76
C SER A 4 -5.00 20.86 -29.99
N GLY A 5 -4.25 20.03 -29.27
CA GLY A 5 -4.73 18.93 -28.43
C GLY A 5 -5.45 19.43 -27.18
N SER A 6 -6.38 20.35 -27.36
CA SER A 6 -7.25 20.89 -26.34
C SER A 6 -8.26 19.82 -25.97
N ILE A 7 -7.91 19.01 -24.97
CA ILE A 7 -8.84 18.08 -24.36
C ILE A 7 -9.95 18.90 -23.71
N ARG A 8 -11.15 18.87 -24.29
CA ARG A 8 -12.37 19.33 -23.63
C ARG A 8 -12.89 18.17 -22.79
N VAL A 9 -12.42 18.06 -21.54
CA VAL A 9 -13.08 17.17 -20.56
C VAL A 9 -14.29 17.91 -20.01
N GLY A 10 -15.49 17.61 -20.50
CA GLY A 10 -16.70 17.97 -19.76
C GLY A 10 -16.73 17.15 -18.47
N VAL A 11 -16.36 17.74 -17.33
CA VAL A 11 -16.58 17.11 -16.04
C VAL A 11 -18.03 17.39 -15.66
N LEU A 12 -18.82 16.34 -15.43
CA LEU A 12 -20.10 16.46 -14.74
C LEU A 12 -19.84 16.75 -13.26
N LEU A 13 -19.54 18.00 -12.96
CA LEU A 13 -19.37 18.53 -11.60
C LEU A 13 -20.68 19.13 -11.10
N ASN A 14 -21.74 18.33 -10.97
CA ASN A 14 -22.71 18.54 -9.87
C ASN A 14 -23.77 17.43 -9.78
N PRO A 15 -23.85 16.66 -8.68
CA PRO A 15 -25.07 15.91 -8.36
C PRO A 15 -26.27 16.83 -8.03
N SER A 16 -26.07 18.13 -7.83
CA SER A 16 -27.20 19.06 -7.60
C SER A 16 -28.01 19.38 -8.86
N MET A 17 -27.46 19.15 -10.06
CA MET A 17 -28.10 19.52 -11.34
C MET A 17 -28.57 18.30 -12.14
N LEU A 18 -27.88 17.17 -12.00
CA LEU A 18 -28.26 15.89 -12.59
C LEU A 18 -28.63 14.92 -11.48
N GLN A 19 -29.92 14.57 -11.43
CA GLN A 19 -30.36 13.45 -10.60
C GLN A 19 -29.58 12.19 -10.99
N PRO A 20 -29.17 11.33 -10.04
CA PRO A 20 -28.34 10.15 -10.32
C PRO A 20 -28.89 9.25 -11.45
N SER A 21 -30.22 9.15 -11.57
CA SER A 21 -30.89 8.41 -12.65
C SER A 21 -30.62 9.01 -14.04
N HIS A 22 -30.69 10.33 -14.18
CA HIS A 22 -30.48 11.02 -15.45
C HIS A 22 -28.99 11.19 -15.77
N ALA A 23 -28.12 11.24 -14.76
CA ALA A 23 -26.67 11.27 -14.94
C ALA A 23 -26.16 10.05 -15.72
N ARG A 24 -26.66 8.86 -15.40
CA ARG A 24 -26.30 7.61 -16.09
C ARG A 24 -26.73 7.62 -17.55
N GLU A 25 -27.96 8.05 -17.83
CA GLU A 25 -28.49 8.14 -19.19
C GLU A 25 -27.73 9.16 -20.03
N TYR A 26 -27.39 10.30 -19.43
CA TYR A 26 -26.57 11.33 -20.05
C TYR A 26 -25.16 10.86 -20.37
N ILE A 27 -24.47 10.21 -19.42
CA ILE A 27 -23.14 9.63 -19.64
C ILE A 27 -23.18 8.59 -20.76
N ASN A 28 -24.19 7.73 -20.78
CA ASN A 28 -24.35 6.73 -21.83
C ASN A 28 -24.59 7.36 -23.21
N ALA A 29 -25.38 8.44 -23.29
CA ALA A 29 -25.60 9.17 -24.54
C ALA A 29 -24.29 9.77 -25.08
N VAL A 30 -23.44 10.30 -24.21
CA VAL A 30 -22.11 10.82 -24.58
C VAL A 30 -21.18 9.70 -25.03
N LEU A 31 -21.17 8.56 -24.34
CA LEU A 31 -20.27 7.44 -24.65
C LEU A 31 -20.69 6.62 -25.88
N SER A 32 -21.98 6.59 -26.22
CA SER A 32 -22.52 5.72 -27.28
C SER A 32 -22.39 6.29 -28.69
N ASP A 33 -22.22 7.61 -28.84
CA ASP A 33 -22.18 8.29 -30.13
C ASP A 33 -20.83 8.98 -30.38
N ASP A 34 -19.93 8.25 -31.04
CA ASP A 34 -18.62 8.78 -31.43
C ASP A 34 -18.70 9.95 -32.41
N ASN A 35 -19.78 10.02 -33.21
CA ASN A 35 -19.98 11.16 -34.12
C ASN A 35 -20.35 12.42 -33.34
N LEU A 36 -21.10 12.28 -32.25
CA LEU A 36 -21.41 13.36 -31.34
C LEU A 36 -20.15 13.85 -30.61
N VAL A 37 -19.33 12.94 -30.08
CA VAL A 37 -18.05 13.27 -29.44
C VAL A 37 -17.12 13.99 -30.41
N ASN A 38 -16.99 13.48 -31.64
CA ASN A 38 -16.20 14.12 -32.69
C ASN A 38 -16.77 15.48 -33.11
N ALA A 39 -18.09 15.63 -33.20
CA ALA A 39 -18.73 16.91 -33.52
C ALA A 39 -18.52 17.95 -32.41
N ILE A 40 -18.55 17.56 -31.14
CA ILE A 40 -18.26 18.42 -29.99
C ILE A 40 -16.79 18.84 -29.97
N ASN A 41 -15.87 17.89 -30.20
CA ASN A 41 -14.44 18.16 -30.28
C ASN A 41 -14.09 19.13 -31.42
N ASN A 42 -14.81 19.04 -32.54
CA ASN A 42 -14.64 19.93 -33.69
C ASN A 42 -15.40 21.26 -33.56
N GLY A 43 -16.18 21.45 -32.49
CA GLY A 43 -16.98 22.67 -32.26
C GLY A 43 -18.24 22.80 -33.14
N ASN A 44 -18.67 21.70 -33.77
CA ASN A 44 -19.86 21.66 -34.65
C ASN A 44 -21.16 21.40 -33.87
N LYS A 45 -21.07 20.88 -32.65
CA LYS A 45 -22.20 20.67 -31.74
C LYS A 45 -21.82 21.14 -30.35
N ASN A 46 -22.78 21.73 -29.66
CA ASN A 46 -22.64 22.16 -28.27
C ASN A 46 -23.23 21.11 -27.33
N VAL A 47 -22.91 21.25 -26.03
CA VAL A 47 -23.41 20.34 -24.99
C VAL A 47 -24.94 20.41 -24.87
N GLU A 48 -25.54 21.54 -25.23
CA GLU A 48 -26.99 21.74 -25.32
C GLU A 48 -27.69 20.81 -26.35
N ASP A 49 -26.96 20.36 -27.38
CA ASP A 49 -27.52 19.50 -28.42
C ASP A 49 -27.71 18.05 -27.94
N ILE A 50 -27.23 17.71 -26.74
CA ILE A 50 -27.37 16.40 -26.10
C ILE A 50 -28.71 16.36 -25.35
N SER A 51 -29.78 16.03 -26.08
CA SER A 51 -31.12 15.93 -25.50
C SER A 51 -31.32 14.59 -24.79
N VAL A 52 -31.29 14.60 -23.46
CA VAL A 52 -31.70 13.47 -22.61
C VAL A 52 -32.94 13.86 -21.80
N PRO A 53 -34.01 13.04 -21.77
CA PRO A 53 -35.21 13.35 -20.99
C PRO A 53 -34.88 13.62 -19.52
N GLY A 54 -35.37 14.74 -18.98
CA GLY A 54 -35.16 15.08 -17.56
C GLY A 54 -33.82 15.74 -17.22
N VAL A 55 -33.01 16.10 -18.22
CA VAL A 55 -31.79 16.90 -18.07
C VAL A 55 -32.05 18.34 -18.53
N ASP A 56 -31.75 19.33 -17.69
CA ASP A 56 -31.75 20.74 -18.07
C ASP A 56 -30.46 21.07 -18.84
N ALA A 57 -30.58 21.10 -20.17
CA ALA A 57 -29.46 21.34 -21.08
C ALA A 57 -28.89 22.76 -20.96
N SER A 58 -29.73 23.76 -20.68
CA SER A 58 -29.34 25.16 -20.51
C SER A 58 -28.63 25.42 -19.19
N GLY A 59 -29.14 24.84 -18.09
CA GLY A 59 -28.47 24.96 -16.79
C GLY A 59 -27.10 24.28 -16.76
N LEU A 60 -26.94 23.20 -17.53
CA LEU A 60 -25.65 22.51 -17.66
C LEU A 60 -24.61 23.36 -18.42
N THR A 61 -25.04 24.09 -19.46
CA THR A 61 -24.13 24.95 -20.24
C THR A 61 -23.68 26.17 -19.45
N ASP A 62 -24.58 26.82 -18.74
CA ASP A 62 -24.25 27.95 -17.87
C ASP A 62 -23.20 27.60 -16.80
N GLU A 63 -23.24 26.38 -16.24
CA GLU A 63 -22.23 25.90 -15.30
C GLU A 63 -20.92 25.48 -15.99
N LEU A 64 -21.00 24.90 -17.18
CA LEU A 64 -19.81 24.58 -17.96
C LEU A 64 -19.03 25.83 -18.35
N GLU A 65 -19.71 26.96 -18.59
CA GLU A 65 -19.07 28.25 -18.86
C GLU A 65 -18.43 28.87 -17.61
N LYS A 66 -18.91 28.51 -16.41
CA LYS A 66 -18.31 28.94 -15.13
C LYS A 66 -17.08 28.13 -14.74
N LEU A 67 -16.79 27.01 -15.40
CA LEU A 67 -15.62 26.19 -15.09
C LEU A 67 -14.32 26.94 -15.44
N ASP A 68 -13.46 27.03 -14.43
CA ASP A 68 -12.14 27.65 -14.58
C ASP A 68 -11.23 26.82 -15.52
N LEU A 69 -10.64 27.50 -16.51
CA LEU A 69 -9.67 26.93 -17.44
C LEU A 69 -8.42 26.39 -16.70
N GLU A 70 -8.04 26.95 -15.56
CA GLU A 70 -6.93 26.42 -14.76
C GLU A 70 -7.29 25.07 -14.12
N LEU A 71 -8.48 24.96 -13.52
CA LEU A 71 -8.99 23.70 -12.96
C LEU A 71 -9.04 22.59 -14.02
N MET A 72 -9.45 22.93 -15.23
CA MET A 72 -9.48 22.01 -16.37
C MET A 72 -8.10 21.47 -16.76
N LYS A 73 -7.06 22.33 -16.74
CA LYS A 73 -5.68 21.89 -16.98
C LYS A 73 -5.19 20.96 -15.87
N VAL A 74 -5.59 21.22 -14.62
CA VAL A 74 -5.25 20.33 -13.48
C VAL A 74 -5.90 18.97 -13.65
N HIS A 75 -7.19 18.91 -13.97
CA HIS A 75 -7.88 17.64 -14.25
C HIS A 75 -7.26 16.88 -15.42
N GLN A 76 -6.91 17.58 -16.51
CA GLN A 76 -6.21 16.97 -17.63
C GLN A 76 -4.88 16.31 -17.21
N ALA A 77 -4.06 17.04 -16.42
CA ALA A 77 -2.80 16.51 -15.92
C ALA A 77 -2.99 15.32 -14.98
N TYR A 78 -4.03 15.34 -14.15
CA TYR A 78 -4.39 14.24 -13.26
C TYR A 78 -4.79 12.98 -14.05
N CYS A 79 -5.67 13.11 -15.05
CA CYS A 79 -6.08 11.99 -15.89
C CYS A 79 -4.88 11.33 -16.61
N GLN A 80 -3.96 12.13 -17.13
CA GLN A 80 -2.79 11.62 -17.85
C GLN A 80 -1.75 10.99 -16.92
N LYS A 81 -1.41 11.66 -15.81
CA LYS A 81 -0.29 11.26 -14.95
C LYS A 81 -0.68 10.28 -13.85
N VAL A 82 -1.90 10.37 -13.33
CA VAL A 82 -2.36 9.55 -12.19
C VAL A 82 -3.23 8.40 -12.67
N LEU A 83 -4.23 8.68 -13.50
CA LEU A 83 -5.13 7.64 -14.02
C LEU A 83 -4.56 6.89 -15.23
N ASN A 84 -3.45 7.39 -15.80
CA ASN A 84 -2.80 6.83 -16.99
C ASN A 84 -3.76 6.74 -18.20
N ILE A 85 -4.65 7.72 -18.35
CA ILE A 85 -5.63 7.81 -19.45
C ILE A 85 -5.04 8.69 -20.57
N PRO A 86 -4.78 8.14 -21.77
CA PRO A 86 -4.28 8.90 -22.91
C PRO A 86 -5.24 9.99 -23.38
N ALA A 87 -4.68 11.03 -24.01
CA ALA A 87 -5.49 12.06 -24.65
C ALA A 87 -6.40 11.47 -25.73
N GLY A 88 -7.69 11.83 -25.72
CA GLY A 88 -8.68 11.35 -26.69
C GLY A 88 -9.21 9.93 -26.43
N SER A 89 -8.74 9.24 -25.39
CA SER A 89 -9.30 7.96 -24.98
C SER A 89 -10.52 8.12 -24.07
N ARG A 90 -11.38 7.10 -24.06
CA ARG A 90 -12.55 7.02 -23.18
C ARG A 90 -12.25 6.07 -22.03
N ALA A 91 -12.63 6.43 -20.81
CA ALA A 91 -12.51 5.56 -19.65
C ALA A 91 -13.61 5.88 -18.64
N ILE A 92 -13.98 4.89 -17.84
CA ILE A 92 -15.00 5.01 -16.80
C ILE A 92 -14.32 4.86 -15.45
N VAL A 93 -14.62 5.78 -14.53
CA VAL A 93 -14.11 5.73 -13.16
C VAL A 93 -15.29 5.57 -12.21
N THR A 94 -15.27 4.53 -11.38
CA THR A 94 -16.30 4.29 -10.36
C THR A 94 -15.65 3.88 -9.04
N ASN A 95 -15.96 4.57 -7.94
CA ASN A 95 -15.43 4.27 -6.59
C ASN A 95 -13.92 3.90 -6.59
N GLY A 96 -13.09 4.69 -7.28
CA GLY A 96 -11.65 4.46 -7.41
C GLY A 96 -11.20 3.37 -8.41
N ARG A 97 -12.13 2.62 -9.00
CA ARG A 97 -11.85 1.69 -10.11
C ARG A 97 -11.80 2.42 -11.43
N ILE A 98 -10.75 2.17 -12.22
CA ILE A 98 -10.60 2.68 -13.58
C ILE A 98 -10.90 1.52 -14.55
N LEU A 99 -11.83 1.73 -15.47
CA LEU A 99 -12.14 0.83 -16.58
C LEU A 99 -11.77 1.53 -17.89
N GLY A 100 -10.80 0.98 -18.60
CA GLY A 100 -10.30 1.53 -19.85
C GLY A 100 -8.77 1.62 -19.88
N PRO A 101 -8.21 2.27 -20.91
CA PRO A 101 -8.92 2.97 -21.98
C PRO A 101 -9.78 2.02 -22.82
N LEU A 102 -11.03 2.42 -23.09
CA LEU A 102 -11.96 1.68 -23.94
C LEU A 102 -11.51 1.80 -25.40
N GLU A 103 -11.60 0.70 -26.15
CA GLU A 103 -11.30 0.72 -27.60
C GLU A 103 -12.33 1.56 -28.36
N GLU A 104 -12.00 2.02 -29.58
CA GLU A 104 -12.92 2.82 -30.41
C GLU A 104 -14.24 2.08 -30.70
N THR A 105 -14.16 0.77 -30.92
CA THR A 105 -15.34 -0.08 -31.19
C THR A 105 -16.03 -0.58 -29.93
N GLU A 106 -15.40 -0.44 -28.77
CA GLU A 106 -15.94 -0.90 -27.50
C GLU A 106 -17.01 0.08 -27.01
N LYS A 107 -18.23 -0.42 -26.83
CA LYS A 107 -19.36 0.38 -26.32
C LYS A 107 -19.67 -0.07 -24.91
N PHE A 108 -19.77 0.89 -24.00
CA PHE A 108 -20.18 0.66 -22.63
C PHE A 108 -21.66 1.05 -22.50
N THR A 109 -22.52 0.06 -22.28
CA THR A 109 -23.97 0.21 -22.31
C THR A 109 -24.56 0.46 -20.92
N LEU A 110 -25.86 0.78 -20.85
CA LEU A 110 -26.58 0.90 -19.57
C LEU A 110 -26.58 -0.41 -18.76
N ASP A 111 -26.60 -1.56 -19.44
CA ASP A 111 -26.52 -2.86 -18.80
C ASP A 111 -25.14 -3.07 -18.16
N ASP A 112 -24.07 -2.59 -18.80
CA ASP A 112 -22.72 -2.64 -18.26
C ASP A 112 -22.57 -1.73 -17.03
N PHE A 113 -23.17 -0.54 -17.04
CA PHE A 113 -23.24 0.33 -15.86
C PHE A 113 -23.98 -0.35 -14.71
N SER A 114 -25.11 -1.00 -15.00
CA SER A 114 -25.91 -1.73 -14.01
C SER A 114 -25.15 -2.94 -13.44
N LEU A 115 -24.40 -3.65 -14.29
CA LEU A 115 -23.55 -4.75 -13.86
C LEU A 115 -22.40 -4.26 -12.98
N LEU A 116 -21.74 -3.15 -13.36
CA LEU A 116 -20.65 -2.54 -12.62
C LEU A 116 -21.07 -2.10 -11.21
N GLU A 117 -22.23 -1.47 -11.11
CA GLU A 117 -22.84 -1.07 -9.83
C GLU A 117 -23.12 -2.29 -8.95
N ARG A 118 -23.82 -3.30 -9.49
CA ARG A 118 -24.11 -4.55 -8.76
C ARG A 118 -22.84 -5.28 -8.33
N TYR A 119 -21.82 -5.30 -9.18
CA TYR A 119 -20.52 -5.89 -8.87
C TYR A 119 -19.84 -5.14 -7.71
N SER A 120 -19.82 -3.81 -7.74
CA SER A 120 -19.21 -2.99 -6.68
C SER A 120 -19.93 -3.18 -5.35
N LEU A 121 -21.27 -3.18 -5.38
CA LEU A 121 -22.10 -3.34 -4.19
C LEU A 121 -21.93 -4.73 -3.56
N ASN A 122 -21.99 -5.79 -4.37
CA ASN A 122 -21.87 -7.17 -3.89
C ASN A 122 -20.48 -7.51 -3.34
N ASN A 123 -19.40 -7.00 -3.97
CA ASN A 123 -18.05 -7.36 -3.56
C ASN A 123 -17.55 -6.55 -2.36
N TYR A 124 -17.90 -5.26 -2.31
CA TYR A 124 -17.37 -4.33 -1.33
C TYR A 124 -18.48 -3.69 -0.50
N GLY A 125 -19.51 -3.15 -1.15
CA GLY A 125 -20.56 -2.34 -0.53
C GLY A 125 -21.21 -3.00 0.68
N ASP A 126 -21.79 -4.19 0.50
CA ASP A 126 -22.52 -4.88 1.56
C ASP A 126 -21.65 -5.22 2.77
N LYS A 127 -20.42 -5.68 2.53
CA LYS A 127 -19.48 -6.08 3.60
C LYS A 127 -18.96 -4.87 4.38
N ILE A 128 -18.66 -3.78 3.68
CA ILE A 128 -18.20 -2.53 4.33
C ILE A 128 -19.34 -1.94 5.14
N MET A 129 -20.55 -1.86 4.57
CA MET A 129 -21.74 -1.37 5.26
C MET A 129 -22.05 -2.18 6.53
N GLN A 130 -21.98 -3.51 6.46
CA GLN A 130 -22.16 -4.38 7.63
C GLN A 130 -21.09 -4.13 8.70
N THR A 131 -19.84 -3.89 8.29
CA THR A 131 -18.72 -3.65 9.20
C THR A 131 -18.82 -2.29 9.88
N ILE A 132 -19.20 -1.24 9.15
CA ILE A 132 -19.45 0.11 9.70
C ILE A 132 -20.55 0.04 10.75
N LYS A 133 -21.67 -0.62 10.43
CA LYS A 133 -22.79 -0.82 11.36
C LYS A 133 -22.42 -1.63 12.59
N LYS A 134 -21.61 -2.69 12.42
CA LYS A 134 -21.19 -3.57 13.53
C LYS A 134 -20.28 -2.88 14.54
N ASN A 135 -19.41 -1.99 14.06
CA ASN A 135 -18.42 -1.32 14.90
C ASN A 135 -18.97 -0.06 15.60
N ASN A 136 -20.28 0.21 15.50
CA ASN A 136 -20.94 1.40 16.05
C ASN A 136 -20.09 2.66 15.82
N ILE A 137 -19.59 2.84 14.60
CA ILE A 137 -19.04 4.13 14.20
C ILE A 137 -20.28 5.04 14.17
N GLU A 138 -20.55 5.71 15.29
CA GLU A 138 -21.56 6.75 15.41
C GLU A 138 -21.15 7.85 14.41
N ILE A 139 -21.67 7.74 13.20
CA ILE A 139 -21.76 8.87 12.29
C ILE A 139 -22.89 9.68 12.91
N GLU A 140 -22.54 10.77 13.58
CA GLU A 140 -23.41 11.59 14.42
C GLU A 140 -24.85 11.62 13.87
N ASP A 141 -25.76 10.99 14.61
CA ASP A 141 -27.18 10.78 14.27
C ASP A 141 -27.87 12.13 14.04
N ASP A 142 -28.07 12.53 12.78
CA ASP A 142 -29.06 13.55 12.43
C ASP A 142 -29.41 13.52 10.94
N SER A 143 -30.32 12.61 10.57
CA SER A 143 -31.30 12.65 9.45
C SER A 143 -30.84 13.06 8.03
N SER A 144 -29.54 13.26 7.81
CA SER A 144 -28.85 13.58 6.56
C SER A 144 -27.98 12.39 6.08
N ASP A 145 -28.17 11.24 6.73
CA ASP A 145 -27.27 10.08 6.81
C ASP A 145 -27.04 9.32 5.50
N ALA A 146 -27.92 9.40 4.50
CA ALA A 146 -27.75 8.61 3.28
C ALA A 146 -26.52 9.06 2.47
N LEU A 147 -26.24 10.37 2.44
CA LEU A 147 -25.15 10.94 1.66
C LEU A 147 -23.80 10.81 2.37
N GLN A 148 -23.74 11.05 3.68
CA GLN A 148 -22.50 10.88 4.44
C GLN A 148 -22.07 9.40 4.50
N ASN A 149 -23.01 8.48 4.67
CA ASN A 149 -22.73 7.05 4.54
C ASN A 149 -22.25 6.69 3.13
N SER A 150 -22.78 7.34 2.09
CA SER A 150 -22.36 7.12 0.70
C SER A 150 -20.93 7.62 0.43
N ASP A 151 -20.55 8.79 0.95
CA ASP A 151 -19.19 9.34 0.77
C ASP A 151 -18.14 8.50 1.49
N VAL A 152 -18.41 8.12 2.74
CA VAL A 152 -17.54 7.21 3.50
C VAL A 152 -17.44 5.86 2.81
N LEU A 153 -18.56 5.32 2.31
CA LEU A 153 -18.58 4.08 1.55
C LEU A 153 -17.75 4.19 0.26
N MET A 154 -17.93 5.26 -0.51
CA MET A 154 -17.17 5.51 -1.73
C MET A 154 -15.67 5.58 -1.44
N GLN A 155 -15.27 6.34 -0.42
CA GLN A 155 -13.87 6.48 -0.02
C GLN A 155 -13.28 5.14 0.43
N ALA A 156 -14.00 4.39 1.27
CA ALA A 156 -13.57 3.07 1.73
C ALA A 156 -13.42 2.08 0.55
N VAL A 157 -14.39 2.04 -0.37
CA VAL A 157 -14.32 1.21 -1.57
C VAL A 157 -13.13 1.63 -2.44
N ALA A 158 -12.93 2.93 -2.67
CA ALA A 158 -11.82 3.44 -3.49
C ALA A 158 -10.45 3.08 -2.91
N LEU A 159 -10.28 3.15 -1.59
CA LEU A 159 -9.06 2.75 -0.91
C LEU A 159 -8.79 1.24 -1.03
N LEU A 160 -9.83 0.42 -0.94
CA LEU A 160 -9.71 -1.03 -1.03
C LEU A 160 -9.46 -1.51 -2.47
N VAL A 161 -10.15 -0.92 -3.45
CA VAL A 161 -10.03 -1.27 -4.87
C VAL A 161 -8.68 -0.85 -5.43
N SER A 162 -8.16 0.32 -5.05
CA SER A 162 -6.85 0.81 -5.51
C SER A 162 -5.67 -0.04 -5.03
N ARG A 163 -5.87 -0.87 -3.99
CA ARG A 163 -4.82 -1.73 -3.40
C ARG A 163 -5.28 -3.19 -3.33
N PRO A 164 -5.45 -3.87 -4.48
CA PRO A 164 -5.91 -5.25 -4.50
C PRO A 164 -4.95 -6.12 -3.69
N GLN A 165 -5.45 -6.72 -2.60
CA GLN A 165 -4.66 -7.62 -1.78
C GLN A 165 -4.58 -8.98 -2.46
N THR A 166 -3.39 -9.49 -2.69
CA THR A 166 -3.17 -10.83 -3.25
C THR A 166 -3.40 -11.95 -2.22
N ARG A 167 -3.53 -11.59 -0.93
CA ARG A 167 -3.71 -12.53 0.18
C ARG A 167 -4.90 -12.12 1.05
N SER A 168 -5.65 -13.12 1.50
CA SER A 168 -6.73 -12.92 2.47
C SER A 168 -6.15 -12.53 3.84
N ARG A 169 -6.80 -11.56 4.50
CA ARG A 169 -6.52 -11.22 5.90
C ARG A 169 -7.39 -12.10 6.79
N PHE A 170 -6.83 -12.55 7.91
CA PHE A 170 -7.54 -13.35 8.90
C PHE A 170 -7.21 -12.84 10.29
N GLU A 171 -8.16 -12.99 11.21
CA GLU A 171 -7.92 -12.78 12.62
C GLU A 171 -7.17 -13.98 13.20
N ILE A 172 -6.19 -13.71 14.05
CA ILE A 172 -5.44 -14.77 14.74
C ILE A 172 -6.37 -15.34 15.82
N PRO A 173 -6.66 -16.66 15.81
CA PRO A 173 -7.47 -17.27 16.86
C PRO A 173 -6.67 -17.26 18.18
N VAL A 174 -7.08 -16.42 19.12
CA VAL A 174 -6.44 -16.34 20.44
C VAL A 174 -7.32 -17.06 21.45
N HIS A 175 -6.79 -18.10 22.11
CA HIS A 175 -7.48 -18.75 23.24
C HIS A 175 -7.31 -17.94 24.54
N THR A 176 -6.09 -17.52 24.86
CA THR A 176 -5.79 -16.72 26.05
C THR A 176 -4.56 -15.85 25.80
N ASP A 177 -4.57 -14.59 26.24
CA ASP A 177 -3.49 -13.61 26.03
C ASP A 177 -2.86 -13.10 27.34
N ILE A 178 -3.14 -13.77 28.46
CA ILE A 178 -2.81 -13.30 29.81
C ILE A 178 -1.33 -13.53 30.14
N HIS A 179 -0.80 -14.73 29.84
CA HIS A 179 0.56 -15.13 30.24
C HIS A 179 1.47 -15.51 29.06
N SER A 180 0.91 -15.72 27.87
CA SER A 180 1.66 -16.22 26.70
C SER A 180 1.96 -15.13 25.68
N VAL A 181 1.60 -13.87 25.97
CA VAL A 181 1.69 -12.77 25.01
C VAL A 181 2.42 -11.59 25.65
N VAL A 182 3.48 -11.14 25.01
CA VAL A 182 4.11 -9.85 25.31
C VAL A 182 3.37 -8.78 24.52
N LYS A 183 2.85 -7.77 25.23
CA LYS A 183 2.08 -6.67 24.65
C LYS A 183 2.90 -5.39 24.76
N LEU A 184 3.20 -4.77 23.62
CA LEU A 184 3.87 -3.47 23.54
C LEU A 184 2.85 -2.46 23.00
N PRO A 185 2.44 -1.47 23.81
CA PRO A 185 1.47 -0.48 23.37
C PRO A 185 2.06 0.48 22.33
N PRO A 186 1.21 1.14 21.53
CA PRO A 186 1.63 2.20 20.62
C PRO A 186 2.22 3.39 21.38
N HIS A 187 3.12 4.12 20.73
CA HIS A 187 3.76 5.30 21.30
C HIS A 187 2.73 6.42 21.52
N ASN A 188 1.83 6.62 20.57
CA ASN A 188 0.73 7.56 20.66
C ASN A 188 -0.61 6.82 20.50
N ALA A 189 -1.34 6.69 21.61
CA ALA A 189 -2.64 6.03 21.64
C ALA A 189 -3.75 6.83 20.93
N SER A 190 -3.57 8.12 20.70
CA SER A 190 -4.55 8.97 20.02
C SER A 190 -4.39 8.98 18.50
N GLU A 191 -3.30 8.45 17.97
CA GLU A 191 -3.01 8.41 16.54
C GLU A 191 -3.25 7.00 15.97
N PRO A 192 -3.53 6.89 14.66
CA PRO A 192 -3.58 5.59 14.00
C PRO A 192 -2.29 4.81 14.25
N ALA A 193 -2.43 3.55 14.66
CA ALA A 193 -1.31 2.67 14.95
C ALA A 193 -1.32 1.45 14.03
N PHE A 194 -0.14 0.93 13.72
CA PHE A 194 0.02 -0.35 13.04
C PHE A 194 -0.14 -1.51 14.02
N ASP A 195 -1.10 -2.40 13.78
CA ASP A 195 -1.23 -3.64 14.55
C ASP A 195 -0.25 -4.69 14.02
N LEU A 196 0.73 -5.06 14.86
CA LEU A 196 1.74 -6.06 14.56
C LEU A 196 1.52 -7.30 15.45
N ALA A 197 1.17 -8.42 14.84
CA ALA A 197 1.03 -9.68 15.54
C ALA A 197 2.15 -10.64 15.11
N VAL A 198 2.94 -11.10 16.09
CA VAL A 198 4.08 -12.00 15.87
C VAL A 198 3.87 -13.28 16.65
N ILE A 199 3.86 -14.41 15.96
CA ILE A 199 3.77 -15.73 16.59
C ILE A 199 5.13 -16.38 16.44
N VAL A 200 5.77 -16.68 17.57
CA VAL A 200 7.14 -17.17 17.56
C VAL A 200 7.36 -18.19 18.67
N ASP A 201 8.10 -19.24 18.35
CA ASP A 201 8.66 -20.13 19.36
C ASP A 201 9.96 -19.50 19.90
N PRO A 202 10.02 -19.10 21.18
CA PRO A 202 11.17 -18.41 21.76
C PRO A 202 12.48 -19.19 21.66
N VAL A 203 12.44 -20.52 21.53
CA VAL A 203 13.65 -21.34 21.39
C VAL A 203 14.06 -21.60 19.94
N SER A 204 13.30 -21.09 18.97
CA SER A 204 13.62 -21.21 17.55
C SER A 204 14.75 -20.28 17.11
N ARG A 205 15.47 -20.67 16.04
CA ARG A 205 16.46 -19.79 15.40
C ARG A 205 15.85 -18.49 14.86
N GLY A 206 14.59 -18.54 14.41
CA GLY A 206 13.88 -17.37 13.91
C GLY A 206 13.60 -16.33 15.00
N ALA A 207 13.40 -16.75 16.24
CA ALA A 207 13.10 -15.86 17.37
C ALA A 207 14.21 -14.84 17.64
N GLN A 208 15.47 -15.24 17.44
CA GLN A 208 16.63 -14.36 17.63
C GLN A 208 16.57 -13.12 16.73
N ARG A 209 15.93 -13.22 15.55
CA ARG A 209 15.76 -12.09 14.62
C ARG A 209 14.62 -11.17 14.99
N VAL A 210 13.56 -11.73 15.58
CA VAL A 210 12.31 -11.00 15.84
C VAL A 210 12.53 -9.84 16.81
N GLY A 211 13.28 -10.07 17.89
CA GLY A 211 13.51 -9.05 18.93
C GLY A 211 14.06 -7.74 18.38
N PRO A 212 15.27 -7.73 17.78
CA PRO A 212 15.87 -6.51 17.24
C PRO A 212 15.00 -5.82 16.18
N ILE A 213 14.34 -6.58 15.29
CA ILE A 213 13.46 -6.01 14.27
C ILE A 213 12.27 -5.29 14.91
N LEU A 214 11.63 -5.91 15.90
CA LEU A 214 10.50 -5.31 16.60
C LEU A 214 10.90 -4.06 17.39
N SER A 215 12.09 -4.05 18.00
CA SER A 215 12.62 -2.86 18.68
C SER A 215 12.75 -1.68 17.72
N VAL A 216 13.36 -1.89 16.55
CA VAL A 216 13.48 -0.81 15.55
C VAL A 216 12.10 -0.38 15.03
N LEU A 217 11.20 -1.33 14.74
CA LEU A 217 9.85 -0.99 14.28
C LEU A 217 9.06 -0.18 15.32
N GLN A 218 9.23 -0.46 16.60
CA GLN A 218 8.56 0.27 17.69
C GLN A 218 9.04 1.71 17.82
N GLU A 219 10.30 1.98 17.48
CA GLU A 219 10.87 3.32 17.53
C GLU A 219 10.51 4.14 16.29
N VAL A 220 10.43 3.50 15.12
CA VAL A 220 10.16 4.17 13.83
C VAL A 220 8.65 4.35 13.56
N LEU A 221 7.81 3.42 14.02
CA LEU A 221 6.38 3.42 13.72
C LEU A 221 5.55 3.52 15.00
N ASN A 222 4.43 4.24 14.94
CA ASN A 222 3.39 4.11 15.95
C ASN A 222 2.72 2.74 15.80
N CYS A 223 3.17 1.73 16.56
CA CYS A 223 2.68 0.36 16.41
C CYS A 223 2.30 -0.30 17.73
N HIS A 224 1.24 -1.09 17.68
CA HIS A 224 0.78 -1.95 18.75
C HIS A 224 1.25 -3.38 18.46
N ILE A 225 2.24 -3.86 19.22
CA ILE A 225 2.88 -5.15 18.98
C ILE A 225 2.38 -6.18 19.98
N LYS A 226 1.94 -7.33 19.47
CA LYS A 226 1.62 -8.53 20.26
C LYS A 226 2.54 -9.67 19.84
N VAL A 227 3.41 -10.11 20.74
CA VAL A 227 4.30 -11.26 20.53
C VAL A 227 3.74 -12.46 21.28
N TYR A 228 3.17 -13.40 20.53
CA TYR A 228 2.67 -14.67 21.01
C TYR A 228 3.82 -15.68 21.10
N LEU A 229 4.13 -16.11 22.31
CA LEU A 229 5.14 -17.12 22.58
C LEU A 229 4.49 -18.51 22.46
N ASN A 230 4.72 -19.16 21.32
CA ASN A 230 4.14 -20.46 21.00
C ASN A 230 5.23 -21.52 20.94
N CYS A 231 5.54 -22.12 22.09
CA CYS A 231 6.56 -23.14 22.21
C CYS A 231 6.09 -24.50 21.67
N VAL A 232 7.03 -25.28 21.14
CA VAL A 232 6.80 -26.71 20.87
C VAL A 232 6.82 -27.49 22.20
N GLU A 233 5.80 -28.34 22.43
CA GLU A 233 5.63 -29.10 23.68
C GLU A 233 6.79 -30.05 23.98
N LYS A 234 7.33 -30.68 22.94
CA LYS A 234 8.43 -31.64 23.04
C LYS A 234 9.49 -31.30 22.01
N ASN A 235 10.66 -30.95 22.52
CA ASN A 235 11.86 -30.82 21.70
C ASN A 235 12.61 -32.16 21.76
N SER A 236 12.78 -32.81 20.62
CA SER A 236 13.52 -34.08 20.51
C SER A 236 15.00 -33.91 20.85
N ASP A 237 15.53 -32.73 20.51
CA ASP A 237 16.89 -32.29 20.82
C ASP A 237 16.84 -30.98 21.60
N MET A 238 17.92 -30.63 22.32
CA MET A 238 17.97 -29.29 22.92
C MET A 238 17.95 -28.27 21.76
N PRO A 239 16.99 -27.32 21.73
CA PRO A 239 16.73 -26.45 20.55
C PRO A 239 17.93 -25.63 20.06
N LEU A 240 18.91 -25.44 20.95
CA LEU A 240 20.15 -24.71 20.72
C LEU A 240 21.41 -25.57 20.94
N LYS A 241 21.32 -26.91 21.05
CA LYS A 241 22.51 -27.79 21.09
C LYS A 241 23.13 -27.89 19.70
N GLY A 242 24.46 -27.80 19.65
CA GLY A 242 25.27 -28.17 18.50
C GLY A 242 26.12 -27.03 17.94
N ASN A 243 25.66 -25.78 18.03
CA ASN A 243 26.42 -24.57 17.73
C ASN A 243 25.70 -23.39 18.38
N ILE A 244 26.21 -22.87 19.50
CA ILE A 244 25.65 -21.64 20.10
C ILE A 244 25.86 -20.53 19.06
N THR A 245 24.77 -20.18 18.37
CA THR A 245 24.78 -19.14 17.34
C THR A 245 24.40 -17.84 18.02
N PHE A 246 25.32 -16.89 17.99
CA PHE A 246 25.09 -15.53 18.44
C PHE A 246 24.71 -14.71 17.21
N LEU A 247 23.57 -14.01 17.29
CA LEU A 247 23.07 -13.21 16.19
C LEU A 247 22.97 -11.74 16.59
N SER A 248 23.46 -10.86 15.72
CA SER A 248 23.27 -9.42 15.81
C SER A 248 22.71 -8.94 14.47
N ILE A 249 21.70 -8.08 14.51
CA ILE A 249 21.11 -7.46 13.32
C ILE A 249 21.65 -6.04 13.23
N CYS A 250 22.27 -5.70 12.09
CA CYS A 250 22.75 -4.36 11.79
C CYS A 250 21.59 -3.49 11.26
N LEU A 251 20.71 -3.05 12.16
CA LEU A 251 19.59 -2.20 11.82
C LEU A 251 19.43 -1.13 12.91
N GLU A 252 19.43 0.14 12.50
CA GLU A 252 19.26 1.30 13.36
C GLU A 252 17.97 2.04 13.00
N PRO A 253 17.28 2.63 13.99
CA PRO A 253 16.02 3.39 13.78
C PRO A 253 16.26 4.73 13.06
N GLU A 254 17.42 5.34 13.28
CA GLU A 254 17.75 6.68 12.82
C GLU A 254 19.20 6.73 12.32
N ILE A 255 19.51 7.75 11.52
CA ILE A 255 20.85 7.98 11.00
C ILE A 255 21.69 8.72 12.03
N HIS A 256 22.85 8.20 12.36
CA HIS A 256 23.78 8.81 13.30
C HIS A 256 24.82 9.70 12.60
N PHE A 257 25.18 10.80 13.26
CA PHE A 257 26.20 11.74 12.81
C PHE A 257 27.28 11.93 13.90
N THR A 258 28.51 12.11 13.45
CA THR A 258 29.65 12.49 14.29
C THR A 258 29.53 13.94 14.75
N SER A 259 30.29 14.32 15.78
CA SER A 259 30.35 15.71 16.29
C SER A 259 30.70 16.74 15.22
N ASP A 260 31.41 16.31 14.18
CA ASP A 260 31.86 17.17 13.08
C ASP A 260 30.81 17.27 11.95
N GLY A 261 29.60 16.74 12.17
CA GLY A 261 28.49 16.77 11.21
C GLY A 261 28.60 15.76 10.06
N ARG A 262 29.59 14.87 10.07
CA ARG A 262 29.69 13.77 9.09
C ARG A 262 28.86 12.58 9.53
N GLN A 263 28.19 11.92 8.59
CA GLN A 263 27.49 10.67 8.85
C GLN A 263 28.47 9.62 9.38
N THR A 264 28.02 8.81 10.35
CA THR A 264 28.82 7.67 10.85
C THR A 264 28.96 6.59 9.77
N SER A 265 29.86 5.62 10.00
CA SER A 265 30.05 4.46 9.11
C SER A 265 28.85 3.52 9.02
N GLY A 266 27.72 3.85 9.67
CA GLY A 266 26.52 3.02 9.71
C GLY A 266 26.58 1.92 10.80
N PRO A 267 25.56 1.05 10.82
CA PRO A 267 25.41 0.02 11.85
C PRO A 267 26.50 -1.04 11.74
N MET A 268 26.98 -1.50 12.89
CA MET A 268 28.02 -2.52 13.00
C MET A 268 27.55 -3.63 13.95
N ALA A 269 27.75 -4.89 13.54
CA ALA A 269 27.54 -6.04 14.42
C ALA A 269 28.72 -6.14 15.39
N ARG A 270 28.43 -6.04 16.69
CA ARG A 270 29.44 -6.21 17.75
C ARG A 270 29.03 -7.33 18.70
N PHE A 271 29.91 -8.30 18.85
CA PHE A 271 29.74 -9.41 19.78
C PHE A 271 30.70 -9.21 20.97
N ALA A 272 30.14 -8.96 22.15
CA ALA A 272 30.89 -8.76 23.38
C ALA A 272 30.77 -9.98 24.31
N ASN A 273 31.77 -10.20 25.16
CA ASN A 273 31.79 -11.28 26.16
C ASN A 273 31.59 -12.68 25.55
N MET A 274 32.19 -12.90 24.38
CA MET A 274 32.11 -14.18 23.67
C MET A 274 32.97 -15.25 24.38
N PRO A 275 32.53 -16.52 24.41
CA PRO A 275 33.35 -17.61 24.94
C PRO A 275 34.67 -17.74 24.18
N THR A 276 35.79 -17.86 24.90
CA THR A 276 37.13 -17.77 24.27
C THR A 276 37.70 -19.09 23.77
N SER A 277 37.41 -20.18 24.49
CA SER A 277 37.89 -21.54 24.20
C SER A 277 37.28 -22.20 22.94
N PRO A 278 35.97 -22.09 22.64
CA PRO A 278 35.40 -22.83 21.51
C PRO A 278 35.84 -22.23 20.18
N LEU A 279 35.88 -23.09 19.16
CA LEU A 279 36.03 -22.66 17.78
C LEU A 279 34.73 -22.01 17.29
N LEU A 280 34.83 -20.82 16.74
CA LEU A 280 33.72 -20.00 16.26
C LEU A 280 33.85 -19.79 14.75
N THR A 281 32.70 -19.67 14.08
CA THR A 281 32.61 -19.31 12.67
C THR A 281 31.77 -18.04 12.55
N GLN A 282 32.28 -17.03 11.86
CA GLN A 282 31.52 -15.83 11.54
C GLN A 282 30.79 -16.00 10.21
N ASN A 283 29.47 -15.82 10.23
CA ASN A 283 28.64 -15.88 9.03
C ASN A 283 27.78 -14.61 8.90
N MET A 284 27.67 -14.08 7.69
CA MET A 284 26.84 -12.94 7.37
C MET A 284 25.58 -13.39 6.64
N GLN A 285 24.42 -13.11 7.24
CA GLN A 285 23.13 -13.46 6.65
C GLN A 285 22.58 -12.27 5.85
N VAL A 286 22.57 -12.42 4.53
CA VAL A 286 22.13 -11.36 3.59
C VAL A 286 20.90 -11.81 2.80
N PRO A 287 20.10 -10.87 2.26
CA PRO A 287 19.04 -11.20 1.30
C PRO A 287 19.56 -12.02 0.11
N GLU A 288 18.72 -12.89 -0.46
CA GLU A 288 19.14 -13.81 -1.54
C GLU A 288 19.63 -13.12 -2.81
N ASN A 289 19.23 -11.87 -3.02
CA ASN A 289 19.63 -11.08 -4.19
C ASN A 289 20.93 -10.28 -3.95
N TRP A 290 21.61 -10.46 -2.83
CA TRP A 290 22.85 -9.77 -2.51
C TRP A 290 24.01 -10.75 -2.63
N LEU A 291 25.06 -10.34 -3.34
CA LEU A 291 26.36 -11.03 -3.32
C LEU A 291 27.32 -10.20 -2.47
N VAL A 292 27.73 -10.77 -1.34
CA VAL A 292 28.58 -10.11 -0.36
C VAL A 292 29.86 -10.92 -0.16
N GLU A 293 31.00 -10.23 -0.17
CA GLU A 293 32.32 -10.83 0.02
C GLU A 293 33.04 -10.19 1.22
N SER A 294 33.88 -10.96 1.91
CA SER A 294 34.78 -10.44 2.94
C SER A 294 36.00 -9.79 2.28
N VAL A 295 36.08 -8.47 2.31
CA VAL A 295 37.17 -7.70 1.70
C VAL A 295 38.37 -7.49 2.62
N ARG A 296 38.14 -7.53 3.94
CA ARG A 296 39.22 -7.33 4.92
C ARG A 296 38.98 -8.17 6.17
N SER A 297 39.83 -9.17 6.39
CA SER A 297 39.92 -9.87 7.67
C SER A 297 41.36 -10.35 7.88
N PRO A 298 42.01 -10.05 9.03
CA PRO A 298 43.32 -10.60 9.35
C PRO A 298 43.25 -12.05 9.85
N TYR A 299 42.05 -12.55 10.18
CA TYR A 299 41.82 -13.89 10.73
C TYR A 299 40.96 -14.73 9.78
N ASP A 300 41.11 -16.05 9.86
CA ASP A 300 40.22 -17.00 9.19
C ASP A 300 38.83 -16.98 9.85
N LEU A 301 37.82 -16.54 9.11
CA LEU A 301 36.46 -16.35 9.60
C LEU A 301 35.73 -17.68 9.87
N ASP A 302 36.20 -18.77 9.28
CA ASP A 302 35.63 -20.10 9.51
C ASP A 302 36.17 -20.77 10.78
N ASN A 303 37.34 -20.35 11.25
CA ASN A 303 38.10 -20.98 12.33
C ASN A 303 38.60 -19.98 13.39
N ILE A 304 37.70 -19.19 13.96
CA ILE A 304 38.03 -18.18 14.97
C ILE A 304 38.12 -18.83 16.36
N ARG A 305 39.31 -18.84 16.97
CA ARG A 305 39.50 -19.26 18.37
C ARG A 305 40.03 -18.07 19.17
N LEU A 306 39.19 -17.44 20.00
CA LEU A 306 39.52 -16.14 20.58
C LEU A 306 40.69 -16.18 21.59
N GLU A 307 41.01 -17.35 22.15
CA GLU A 307 42.24 -17.52 22.95
C GLU A 307 43.54 -17.39 22.16
N ASP A 308 43.50 -17.59 20.83
CA ASP A 308 44.67 -17.44 19.94
C ASP A 308 44.78 -16.03 19.36
N VAL A 309 43.87 -15.13 19.72
CA VAL A 309 43.78 -13.79 19.16
C VAL A 309 44.31 -12.78 20.17
N ASP A 310 45.33 -12.00 19.78
CA ASP A 310 45.96 -10.99 20.64
C ASP A 310 45.02 -9.82 21.03
N SER A 311 43.99 -9.57 20.22
CA SER A 311 43.06 -8.45 20.41
C SER A 311 41.65 -8.73 19.88
N VAL A 312 40.99 -7.74 19.26
CA VAL A 312 39.63 -7.86 18.74
C VAL A 312 39.67 -8.43 17.32
N VAL A 313 38.80 -9.41 17.05
CA VAL A 313 38.55 -9.88 15.68
C VAL A 313 37.69 -8.85 14.96
N HIS A 314 38.19 -8.32 13.85
CA HIS A 314 37.48 -7.37 13.00
C HIS A 314 37.45 -7.86 11.56
N SER A 315 36.30 -7.74 10.92
CA SER A 315 36.08 -8.13 9.53
C SER A 315 35.19 -7.13 8.81
N GLU A 316 35.52 -6.82 7.57
CA GLU A 316 34.78 -5.91 6.69
C GLU A 316 34.26 -6.67 5.50
N PHE A 317 32.98 -6.47 5.20
CA PHE A 317 32.27 -7.08 4.09
C PHE A 317 31.82 -6.01 3.10
N GLU A 318 31.87 -6.32 1.81
CA GLU A 318 31.42 -5.45 0.75
C GLU A 318 30.28 -6.11 -0.03
N LEU A 319 29.23 -5.34 -0.30
CA LEU A 319 28.17 -5.72 -1.23
C LEU A 319 28.66 -5.50 -2.65
N GLU A 320 29.14 -6.57 -3.28
CA GLU A 320 29.75 -6.50 -4.62
C GLU A 320 28.69 -6.40 -5.71
N TYR A 321 27.64 -7.22 -5.64
CA TYR A 321 26.61 -7.28 -6.67
C TYR A 321 25.20 -7.42 -6.10
N LEU A 322 24.25 -6.88 -6.85
CA LEU A 322 22.82 -7.14 -6.69
C LEU A 322 22.35 -8.04 -7.85
N LEU A 323 21.87 -9.23 -7.50
CA LEU A 323 21.35 -10.19 -8.45
C LEU A 323 19.94 -9.76 -8.91
N PHE A 324 19.79 -9.53 -10.20
CA PHE A 324 18.48 -9.34 -10.81
C PHE A 324 17.94 -10.70 -11.29
N ARG A 325 16.99 -11.29 -10.56
CA ARG A 325 16.30 -12.51 -10.99
C ARG A 325 15.06 -12.14 -11.79
N GLY A 326 15.02 -12.57 -13.06
CA GLY A 326 13.81 -12.59 -13.87
C GLY A 326 13.28 -14.03 -13.98
N SER A 327 11.97 -14.20 -13.88
CA SER A 327 11.31 -15.42 -14.33
C SER A 327 10.99 -15.24 -15.82
N LEU A 328 11.49 -16.14 -16.67
CA LEU A 328 10.99 -16.25 -18.04
C LEU A 328 9.58 -16.86 -17.94
N LEU A 329 8.57 -16.10 -18.37
CA LEU A 329 7.17 -16.51 -18.43
C LEU A 329 6.89 -17.37 -19.66
#